data_AF-A0A969DKI2-F1
#
_entry.id   AF-A0A969DKI2-F1
#
_cell.length_a   1.000
_cell.length_b   1.000
_cell.length_c   1.000
_cell.angle_alpha   90.00
_cell.angle_beta   90.00
_cell.angle_gamma   90.00
#
_symmetry.space_group_name_H-M   'P 1'
#
loop_
_entity.id
_entity.type
_entity.pdbx_description
1 polymer ?
#
loop_
_entity_poly.entity_id
_entity_poly.type
_entity_poly.pdbx_seq_one_letter_code
_entity_poly.pdbx_strand_id
1 'polypeptide(L)'
;MWQAFTNIFQSLQTYADLSPDATLRRQVNRHLKQTRPALTVKDWIVTFEQALGRELLPALGEFLFKALGTHSGLEASRLRPSDRLIEDLHLPLVCWFDWPNQFCDDFLETFQVDLSSNFDEADFETLQDLMAFLHEQLISMDSCPSR
;
A
#
# COMPACT_ATOMS: atom_id res chain seq x y z
N MET A 1 -6.56 -6.29 -25.29
CA MET A 1 -6.03 -5.16 -26.06
C MET A 1 -4.60 -4.87 -25.61
N TRP A 2 -3.65 -5.57 -26.23
CA TRP A 2 -2.23 -5.58 -25.89
C TRP A 2 -1.44 -4.32 -26.31
N GLN A 3 -2.09 -3.31 -26.91
CA GLN A 3 -1.51 -1.98 -27.15
C GLN A 3 -1.63 -1.03 -25.95
N ALA A 4 -2.45 -1.37 -24.95
CA ALA A 4 -2.65 -0.56 -23.74
C ALA A 4 -1.50 -0.70 -22.72
N PHE A 5 -0.93 -1.90 -22.61
CA PHE A 5 0.21 -2.21 -21.72
C PHE A 5 1.57 -1.79 -22.29
N THR A 6 1.73 -1.72 -23.60
CA THR A 6 2.98 -1.26 -24.24
C THR A 6 3.18 0.26 -24.15
N ASN A 7 2.10 1.02 -23.95
CA ASN A 7 2.11 2.47 -23.69
C ASN A 7 2.44 2.82 -22.23
N ILE A 8 2.09 1.97 -21.25
CA ILE A 8 2.55 2.06 -19.86
C ILE A 8 4.09 2.05 -19.80
N PHE A 9 4.71 1.35 -20.77
CA PHE A 9 6.14 1.06 -20.83
C PHE A 9 7.02 2.10 -21.54
N GLN A 10 6.46 3.03 -22.33
CA GLN A 10 7.24 4.14 -22.92
C GLN A 10 7.10 5.45 -22.12
N SER A 11 6.03 5.63 -21.34
CA SER A 11 5.79 6.80 -20.49
C SER A 11 6.62 6.82 -19.18
N LEU A 12 7.06 5.64 -18.73
CA LEU A 12 8.07 5.44 -17.68
C LEU A 12 9.47 5.99 -18.08
N GLN A 13 9.69 6.25 -19.37
CA GLN A 13 11.02 6.35 -19.96
C GLN A 13 11.70 7.73 -19.78
N THR A 14 11.12 8.64 -19.00
CA THR A 14 11.81 9.86 -18.55
C THR A 14 11.39 10.16 -17.12
N TYR A 15 11.89 9.35 -16.19
CA TYR A 15 12.36 9.65 -14.82
C TYR A 15 12.62 11.14 -14.45
N ALA A 16 11.72 12.06 -14.75
CA ALA A 16 11.88 13.49 -14.51
C ALA A 16 10.94 13.88 -13.36
N ASP A 17 11.37 14.06 -12.12
CA ASP A 17 12.73 14.13 -11.57
C ASP A 17 12.66 13.62 -10.12
N LEU A 18 13.03 12.35 -9.89
CA LEU A 18 13.32 11.71 -8.58
C LEU A 18 12.37 12.00 -7.40
N SER A 19 11.16 12.52 -7.62
CA SER A 19 10.31 13.06 -6.56
C SER A 19 8.83 12.81 -6.86
N PRO A 20 8.00 12.63 -5.81
CA PRO A 20 6.58 12.30 -5.95
C PRO A 20 5.81 13.40 -6.67
N ASP A 21 4.84 13.03 -7.51
CA ASP A 21 3.93 14.00 -8.15
C ASP A 21 2.99 14.61 -7.11
N ALA A 22 3.38 15.77 -6.59
CA ALA A 22 2.61 16.52 -5.61
C ALA A 22 1.25 17.00 -6.14
N THR A 23 1.11 17.19 -7.46
CA THR A 23 -0.16 17.59 -8.08
C THR A 23 -1.12 16.43 -8.08
N LEU A 24 -0.68 15.26 -8.54
CA LEU A 24 -1.46 14.02 -8.52
C LEU A 24 -1.86 13.64 -7.09
N ARG A 25 -0.91 13.69 -6.14
CA ARG A 25 -1.18 13.44 -4.71
C ARG A 25 -2.30 14.34 -4.17
N ARG A 26 -2.31 15.63 -4.53
CA ARG A 26 -3.39 16.56 -4.13
C ARG A 26 -4.72 16.22 -4.78
N GLN A 27 -4.72 15.77 -6.03
CA GLN A 27 -5.93 15.36 -6.75
C GLN A 27 -6.55 14.11 -6.11
N VAL A 28 -5.75 13.06 -5.89
CA VAL A 28 -6.19 11.83 -5.22
C VAL A 28 -6.74 12.15 -3.83
N ASN A 29 -6.02 12.92 -3.00
CA ASN A 29 -6.51 13.31 -1.68
C ASN A 29 -7.81 14.12 -1.73
N ARG A 30 -7.97 15.02 -2.71
CA ARG A 30 -9.22 15.77 -2.88
C ARG A 30 -10.37 14.82 -3.23
N HIS A 31 -10.14 13.88 -4.14
CA HIS A 31 -11.13 12.89 -4.53
C HIS A 31 -11.54 12.01 -3.33
N LEU A 32 -10.57 11.50 -2.56
CA LEU A 32 -10.82 10.74 -1.33
C LEU A 32 -11.64 11.55 -0.32
N LYS A 33 -11.30 12.83 -0.12
CA LYS A 33 -12.04 13.74 0.78
C LYS A 33 -13.49 13.96 0.37
N GLN A 34 -13.75 14.04 -0.93
CA GLN A 34 -15.09 14.30 -1.47
C GLN A 34 -15.99 13.07 -1.42
N THR A 35 -15.42 11.87 -1.57
CA THR A 35 -16.18 10.62 -1.70
C THR A 35 -16.38 9.88 -0.39
N ARG A 36 -15.49 10.06 0.59
CA ARG A 36 -15.43 9.18 1.78
C ARG A 36 -15.17 9.97 3.06
N PRO A 37 -15.78 9.59 4.20
CA PRO A 37 -15.41 10.12 5.50
C PRO A 37 -14.03 9.59 5.94
N ALA A 38 -13.32 10.37 6.75
CA ALA A 38 -12.12 9.88 7.43
C ALA A 38 -12.51 8.90 8.54
N LEU A 39 -11.81 7.77 8.60
CA LEU A 39 -11.95 6.77 9.68
C LEU A 39 -10.91 7.00 10.77
N THR A 40 -11.24 6.59 11.99
CA THR A 40 -10.22 6.39 13.02
C THR A 40 -9.35 5.19 12.64
N VAL A 41 -8.14 5.08 13.19
CA VAL A 41 -7.27 3.91 12.93
C VAL A 41 -8.01 2.60 13.27
N LYS A 42 -8.74 2.59 14.39
CA LYS A 42 -9.53 1.42 14.82
C LYS A 42 -10.62 1.06 13.81
N ASP A 43 -11.42 2.04 13.37
CA ASP A 43 -12.49 1.78 12.40
C ASP A 43 -11.92 1.38 11.03
N TRP A 44 -10.74 1.91 10.69
CA TRP A 44 -10.02 1.54 9.48
C TRP A 44 -9.56 0.08 9.52
N ILE A 45 -8.96 -0.37 10.62
CA ILE A 45 -8.59 -1.78 10.83
C ILE A 45 -9.81 -2.68 10.70
N VAL A 46 -10.90 -2.36 11.42
CA VAL A 46 -12.16 -3.13 11.35
C VAL A 46 -12.70 -3.22 9.92
N THR A 47 -12.56 -2.15 9.13
CA THR A 47 -12.99 -2.14 7.72
C THR A 47 -12.18 -3.15 6.89
N PHE A 48 -10.87 -3.28 7.13
CA PHE A 48 -10.01 -4.25 6.46
C PHE A 48 -10.25 -5.68 6.93
N GLU A 49 -10.47 -5.91 8.22
CA GLU A 49 -10.84 -7.22 8.76
C GLU A 49 -12.13 -7.76 8.15
N GLN A 50 -13.15 -6.90 8.04
CA GLN A 50 -14.41 -7.24 7.41
C GLN A 50 -14.23 -7.63 5.94
N ALA A 51 -13.38 -6.91 5.21
CA ALA A 51 -13.10 -7.17 3.81
C ALA A 51 -12.31 -8.48 3.60
N LEU A 52 -11.37 -8.78 4.50
CA LEU A 52 -10.59 -10.02 4.49
C LEU A 52 -11.35 -11.23 5.05
N GLY A 53 -12.43 -11.01 5.80
CA GLY A 53 -13.17 -12.07 6.48
C GLY A 53 -12.40 -12.73 7.63
N ARG A 54 -11.37 -12.07 8.17
CA ARG A 54 -10.53 -12.54 9.28
C ARG A 54 -10.03 -11.38 10.14
N GLU A 55 -9.75 -11.65 11.40
CA GLU A 55 -9.09 -10.71 12.30
C GLU A 55 -7.67 -10.43 11.84
N LEU A 56 -7.23 -9.17 11.98
CA LEU A 56 -5.88 -8.74 11.65
C LEU A 56 -5.09 -8.54 12.93
N LEU A 57 -3.79 -8.81 12.87
CA LEU A 57 -2.86 -8.33 13.88
C LEU A 57 -2.98 -6.79 14.00
N PRO A 58 -3.37 -6.23 15.16
CA PRO A 58 -3.57 -4.79 15.30
C PRO A 58 -2.32 -3.98 14.93
N ALA A 59 -1.14 -4.52 15.27
CA ALA A 59 0.14 -3.92 14.92
C ALA A 59 0.35 -3.81 13.40
N LEU A 60 -0.09 -4.80 12.60
CA LEU A 60 -0.03 -4.73 11.14
C LEU A 60 -0.97 -3.64 10.60
N GLY A 61 -2.18 -3.56 11.14
CA GLY A 61 -3.14 -2.54 10.76
C GLY A 61 -2.64 -1.12 11.05
N GLU A 62 -2.07 -0.90 12.24
CA GLU A 62 -1.47 0.38 12.63
C GLU A 62 -0.23 0.72 11.78
N PHE A 63 0.62 -0.28 11.53
CA PHE A 63 1.78 -0.14 10.65
C PHE A 63 1.34 0.33 9.26
N LEU A 64 0.41 -0.39 8.62
CA LEU A 64 0.02 -0.06 7.25
C LEU A 64 -0.70 1.29 7.16
N PHE A 65 -1.53 1.61 8.15
CA PHE A 65 -2.17 2.93 8.25
C PHE A 65 -1.12 4.05 8.26
N LYS A 66 -0.05 3.90 9.04
CA LYS A 66 1.04 4.87 9.12
C LYS A 66 1.89 4.88 7.86
N ALA A 67 2.34 3.70 7.41
CA ALA A 67 3.25 3.54 6.27
C ALA A 67 2.64 4.10 4.99
N LEU A 68 1.36 3.80 4.70
CA LEU A 68 0.67 4.37 3.55
C LEU A 68 0.62 5.89 3.62
N GLY A 69 0.30 6.47 4.79
CA GLY A 69 0.28 7.92 4.96
C GLY A 69 1.66 8.57 4.76
N THR A 70 2.71 7.97 5.32
CA THR A 70 4.09 8.48 5.25
C THR A 70 4.65 8.41 3.83
N HIS A 71 4.56 7.25 3.18
CA HIS A 71 5.22 7.00 1.90
C HIS A 71 4.48 7.64 0.73
N SER A 72 3.15 7.54 0.71
CA SER A 72 2.33 8.08 -0.38
C SER A 72 1.91 9.54 -0.20
N GLY A 73 1.92 10.03 1.04
CA GLY A 73 1.30 11.31 1.39
C GLY A 73 -0.22 11.37 1.15
N LEU A 74 -0.87 10.21 0.94
CA LEU A 74 -2.32 10.09 0.89
C LEU A 74 -2.91 10.06 2.30
N GLU A 75 -4.15 10.49 2.43
CA GLU A 75 -4.87 10.47 3.71
C GLU A 75 -5.34 9.05 4.03
N ALA A 76 -4.49 8.28 4.72
CA ALA A 76 -4.69 6.86 5.03
C ALA A 76 -6.08 6.54 5.62
N SER A 77 -6.61 7.42 6.46
CA SER A 77 -7.96 7.30 7.05
C SER A 77 -9.10 7.22 6.04
N ARG A 78 -8.87 7.61 4.78
CA ARG A 78 -9.86 7.58 3.69
C ARG A 78 -9.62 6.47 2.67
N LEU A 79 -8.50 5.76 2.79
CA LEU A 79 -8.23 4.58 1.99
C LEU A 79 -9.18 3.44 2.38
N ARG A 80 -9.51 2.60 1.42
CA ARG A 80 -10.45 1.48 1.55
C ARG A 80 -9.87 0.20 0.95
N PRO A 81 -10.31 -0.98 1.41
CA PRO A 81 -9.79 -2.26 0.93
C PRO A 81 -9.86 -2.41 -0.59
N SER A 82 -10.96 -1.94 -1.20
CA SER A 82 -11.19 -2.04 -2.65
C SER A 82 -10.44 -1.01 -3.49
N ASP A 83 -9.63 -0.13 -2.89
CA ASP A 83 -8.87 0.86 -3.67
C ASP A 83 -7.79 0.16 -4.47
N ARG A 84 -7.82 0.37 -5.80
CA ARG A 84 -6.81 -0.17 -6.68
C ARG A 84 -5.52 0.64 -6.60
N LEU A 85 -4.39 -0.04 -6.38
CA LEU A 85 -3.12 0.62 -6.11
C LEU A 85 -2.68 1.50 -7.28
N ILE A 86 -2.86 1.03 -8.51
CA ILE A 86 -2.43 1.73 -9.72
C ILE A 86 -3.54 2.64 -10.25
N GLU A 87 -4.75 2.13 -10.41
CA GLU A 87 -5.83 2.84 -11.11
C GLU A 87 -6.52 3.92 -10.27
N ASP A 88 -6.69 3.69 -8.96
CA ASP A 88 -7.42 4.61 -8.10
C ASP A 88 -6.48 5.51 -7.29
N LEU A 89 -5.39 4.93 -6.78
CA LEU A 89 -4.44 5.63 -5.90
C LEU A 89 -3.24 6.18 -6.65
N HIS A 90 -2.94 5.66 -7.84
CA HIS A 90 -1.72 5.96 -8.57
C HIS A 90 -0.47 5.85 -7.69
N LEU A 91 -0.42 4.80 -6.85
CA LEU A 91 0.57 4.63 -5.78
C LEU A 91 2.02 4.84 -6.25
N PRO A 92 2.47 4.27 -7.38
CA PRO A 92 3.84 4.45 -7.85
C PRO A 92 4.21 5.91 -8.21
N LEU A 93 3.22 6.75 -8.53
CA LEU A 93 3.42 8.15 -8.92
C LEU A 93 3.32 9.12 -7.75
N VAL A 94 2.53 8.77 -6.74
CA VAL A 94 2.36 9.61 -5.54
C VAL A 94 3.40 9.30 -4.48
N CYS A 95 4.02 8.13 -4.51
CA CYS A 95 5.15 7.74 -3.68
C CYS A 95 6.50 8.19 -4.25
N TRP A 96 7.56 8.11 -3.44
CA TRP A 96 8.93 8.17 -3.95
C TRP A 96 9.26 6.91 -4.77
N PHE A 97 10.19 7.00 -5.71
CA PHE A 97 10.50 5.88 -6.60
C PHE A 97 11.04 4.65 -5.86
N ASP A 98 11.68 4.84 -4.71
CA ASP A 98 12.27 3.82 -3.85
C ASP A 98 11.37 3.45 -2.66
N TRP A 99 10.11 3.89 -2.68
CA TRP A 99 9.14 3.57 -1.61
C TRP A 99 9.01 2.07 -1.34
N PRO A 100 9.11 1.13 -2.32
CA PRO A 100 9.01 -0.30 -2.01
C PRO A 100 10.16 -0.76 -1.11
N ASN A 101 11.37 -0.23 -1.34
CA ASN A 101 12.53 -0.55 -0.51
C ASN A 101 12.36 0.02 0.90
N GLN A 102 11.98 1.30 1.01
CA GLN A 102 11.75 1.93 2.31
C GLN A 102 10.62 1.24 3.09
N PHE A 103 9.57 0.80 2.39
CA PHE A 103 8.47 0.06 2.97
C PHE A 103 8.92 -1.32 3.50
N CYS A 104 9.72 -2.04 2.72
CA CYS A 104 10.30 -3.32 3.14
C CYS A 104 11.24 -3.15 4.34
N ASP A 105 12.09 -2.11 4.34
CA ASP A 105 12.98 -1.80 5.46
C ASP A 105 12.18 -1.46 6.73
N ASP A 106 11.17 -0.60 6.64
CA ASP A 106 10.27 -0.27 7.75
C ASP A 106 9.56 -1.51 8.30
N PHE A 107 9.14 -2.43 7.41
CA PHE A 107 8.49 -3.67 7.78
C PHE A 107 9.45 -4.64 8.48
N LEU A 108 10.67 -4.77 7.97
CA LEU A 108 11.74 -5.57 8.57
C LEU A 108 12.09 -5.02 9.96
N GLU A 109 12.24 -3.71 10.12
CA GLU A 109 12.51 -3.10 11.43
C GLU A 109 11.37 -3.37 12.42
N THR A 110 10.12 -3.28 11.97
CA THR A 110 8.94 -3.41 12.84
C THR A 110 8.63 -4.86 13.22
N PHE A 111 8.67 -5.78 12.26
CA PHE A 111 8.20 -7.16 12.42
C PHE A 111 9.30 -8.21 12.34
N GLN A 112 10.55 -7.81 12.02
CA GLN A 112 11.68 -8.72 11.85
C GLN A 112 11.47 -9.76 10.73
N VAL A 113 10.68 -9.38 9.72
CA VAL A 113 10.38 -10.21 8.54
C VAL A 113 10.88 -9.49 7.29
N ASP A 114 11.71 -10.17 6.51
CA ASP A 114 12.27 -9.64 5.28
C ASP A 114 11.32 -9.88 4.10
N LEU A 115 10.83 -8.78 3.51
CA LEU A 115 9.95 -8.79 2.34
C LEU A 115 10.70 -8.52 1.02
N SER A 116 11.98 -8.16 1.07
CA SER A 116 12.74 -7.65 -0.08
C SER A 116 12.79 -8.59 -1.29
N SER A 117 12.63 -9.90 -1.06
CA SER A 117 12.65 -10.93 -2.09
C SER A 117 11.29 -11.21 -2.73
N ASN A 118 10.19 -10.86 -2.04
CA ASN A 118 8.82 -11.29 -2.40
C ASN A 118 7.85 -10.11 -2.58
N PHE A 119 8.30 -8.87 -2.39
CA PHE A 119 7.47 -7.69 -2.53
C PHE A 119 7.60 -7.12 -3.95
N ASP A 120 6.55 -7.28 -4.75
CA ASP A 120 6.37 -6.56 -6.02
C ASP A 120 5.02 -5.83 -5.97
N GLU A 121 5.05 -4.50 -6.13
CA GLU A 121 3.83 -3.68 -6.13
C GLU A 121 2.87 -4.05 -7.27
N ALA A 122 3.40 -4.61 -8.37
CA ALA A 122 2.61 -5.03 -9.52
C ALA A 122 1.76 -6.29 -9.27
N ASP A 123 2.08 -7.05 -8.21
CA ASP A 123 1.33 -8.26 -7.83
C ASP A 123 0.04 -7.95 -7.06
N PHE A 124 -0.15 -6.70 -6.62
CA PHE A 124 -1.29 -6.29 -5.82
C PHE A 124 -2.23 -5.38 -6.61
N GLU A 125 -3.45 -5.86 -6.90
CA GLU A 125 -4.46 -5.03 -7.55
C GLU A 125 -5.01 -3.99 -6.57
N THR A 126 -5.32 -4.41 -5.34
CA THR A 126 -5.98 -3.58 -4.33
C THR A 126 -5.20 -3.47 -3.03
N LEU A 127 -5.56 -2.47 -2.20
CA LEU A 127 -5.05 -2.37 -0.83
C LEU A 127 -5.38 -3.60 0.02
N GLN A 128 -6.50 -4.26 -0.25
CA GLN A 128 -6.84 -5.52 0.41
C GLN A 128 -5.83 -6.61 0.10
N ASP A 129 -5.38 -6.72 -1.16
CA ASP A 129 -4.42 -7.76 -1.58
C ASP A 129 -3.08 -7.56 -0.89
N LEU A 130 -2.61 -6.30 -0.82
CA LEU A 130 -1.42 -5.93 -0.06
C LEU A 130 -1.57 -6.30 1.42
N MET A 131 -2.68 -5.95 2.07
CA MET A 131 -2.91 -6.29 3.48
C MET A 131 -2.96 -7.81 3.70
N ALA A 132 -3.60 -8.55 2.78
CA ALA A 132 -3.69 -10.00 2.85
C ALA A 132 -2.31 -10.65 2.78
N PHE A 133 -1.48 -10.20 1.84
CA PHE A 133 -0.10 -10.67 1.67
C PHE A 133 0.72 -10.45 2.93
N LEU A 134 0.74 -9.23 3.48
CA LEU A 134 1.53 -8.90 4.67
C LEU A 134 1.09 -9.73 5.89
N HIS A 135 -0.22 -9.92 6.04
CA HIS A 135 -0.77 -10.74 7.12
C HIS A 135 -0.32 -12.20 7.00
N GLU A 136 -0.28 -12.74 5.78
CA GLU A 136 0.19 -14.11 5.52
C GLU A 136 1.68 -14.28 5.79
N GLN A 137 2.51 -13.27 5.48
CA GLN A 137 3.93 -13.29 5.83
C GLN A 137 4.14 -13.35 7.34
N LEU A 138 3.36 -12.59 8.13
CA LEU A 138 3.46 -12.63 9.60
C LEU A 138 3.01 -13.98 10.17
N ILE A 139 1.88 -14.52 9.69
CA ILE A 139 1.39 -15.83 10.16
C ILE A 139 2.37 -16.94 9.80
N SER A 140 2.92 -16.92 8.59
CA SER A 140 3.88 -17.93 8.14
C SER A 140 5.14 -17.95 9.01
N MET A 141 5.58 -16.77 9.49
CA MET A 141 6.72 -16.64 10.40
C MET A 141 6.40 -17.13 11.81
N ASP A 142 5.24 -16.79 12.37
CA ASP A 142 4.79 -17.30 13.66
C ASP A 142 4.62 -18.82 13.67
N SER A 143 4.28 -19.40 12.51
CA SER A 143 4.12 -20.85 12.31
C SER A 143 5.43 -21.62 12.23
N CYS A 144 6.57 -20.94 12.16
CA CYS A 144 7.90 -21.54 12.14
C CYS A 144 8.57 -21.34 13.51
N PRO A 145 8.37 -22.26 14.48
CA PRO A 145 9.07 -22.16 15.74
C PRO A 145 10.54 -22.47 15.47
N SER A 146 11.38 -21.44 15.52
CA SER A 146 12.83 -21.56 15.55
C SER A 146 13.23 -22.54 16.66
N ARG A 147 13.88 -23.64 16.26
CA ARG A 147 14.65 -24.51 17.17
C ARG A 147 15.96 -23.86 17.57
#